data_AF-A0AAN8BLU9-F1
#
_entry.id   AF-A0AAN8BLU9-F1
#
_cell.length_a   1.000
_cell.length_b   1.000
_cell.length_c   1.000
_cell.angle_alpha   90.00
_cell.angle_beta   90.00
_cell.angle_gamma   90.00
#
_symmetry.space_group_name_H-M   'P 1'
#
loop_
_entity.id
_entity.type
_entity.pdbx_description
1 polymer ?
#
loop_
_entity_poly.entity_id
_entity_poly.type
_entity_poly.pdbx_seq_one_letter_code
_entity_poly.pdbx_strand_id
1 'polypeptide(L)'
;MPQTKKSRITPGSVQSGATAEDAEQVSRKECQAAGDGGGGEDNVGDSEIIKSPSDPKQYRYIVLDNGLRALLISDYSNQVPSEGDDSEEDDEEEEEEDDESGDEMEEEFEEDDDEEGGSDGEEDCDEGKKKKRSSEKQSAAALCVGVGSFSDPNDLPGLAHFLEHMVFMGSEKYPSENGFDAFLKKHGGSDNASTDCERTIFQFDVQRKSFKEALDRWAQFFICPLMIRDAIDREVEAVDSEYQLAKPSDSHRKEMLFGSLAKPGHPMGKFCWGNAQTLKQEPKEKKINVYKRLRAFWKKHYSAHSLFLSYILSSKILKI
;
A
#
# COMPACT_ATOMS: atom_id res chain seq x y z
N MET A 1 -30.36 -37.09 -35.80
CA MET A 1 -30.06 -37.53 -37.18
C MET A 1 -30.23 -36.33 -38.10
N PRO A 2 -29.41 -36.13 -39.16
CA PRO A 2 -28.20 -36.84 -39.59
C PRO A 2 -26.92 -36.01 -39.28
N GLN A 3 -25.76 -36.54 -38.83
CA GLN A 3 -24.84 -37.55 -39.41
C GLN A 3 -24.20 -37.06 -40.73
N THR A 4 -22.94 -36.58 -40.77
CA THR A 4 -21.65 -37.33 -40.91
C THR A 4 -20.81 -36.57 -41.97
N LYS A 5 -19.48 -36.62 -42.12
CA LYS A 5 -18.45 -37.66 -41.88
C LYS A 5 -17.09 -37.04 -41.56
N LYS A 6 -16.37 -37.66 -40.61
CA LYS A 6 -14.90 -37.71 -40.54
C LYS A 6 -14.37 -38.62 -41.66
N SER A 7 -13.17 -38.35 -42.14
CA SER A 7 -12.27 -39.43 -42.58
C SER A 7 -10.82 -39.08 -42.25
N ARG A 8 -10.12 -40.10 -41.75
CA ARG A 8 -8.74 -40.14 -41.25
C ARG A 8 -8.08 -41.25 -42.04
N ILE A 9 -6.94 -41.01 -42.69
CA ILE A 9 -5.99 -42.06 -43.13
C ILE A 9 -4.56 -41.51 -43.06
N THR A 10 -3.73 -42.17 -42.25
CA THR A 10 -2.25 -42.20 -42.20
C THR A 10 -1.76 -43.50 -42.87
N PRO A 11 -0.46 -43.86 -42.93
CA PRO A 11 0.79 -43.11 -43.20
C PRO A 11 1.59 -43.75 -44.37
N GLY A 12 2.69 -43.12 -44.82
CA GLY A 12 3.60 -43.72 -45.81
C GLY A 12 5.00 -43.10 -45.75
N SER A 13 5.99 -43.95 -45.41
CA SER A 13 7.42 -43.67 -45.22
C SER A 13 8.22 -43.58 -46.52
N VAL A 14 9.24 -42.70 -46.60
CA VAL A 14 10.55 -43.00 -47.24
C VAL A 14 11.66 -42.18 -46.54
N GLN A 15 12.82 -42.83 -46.36
CA GLN A 15 14.02 -42.43 -45.63
C GLN A 15 15.01 -41.55 -46.44
N SER A 16 16.05 -41.10 -45.70
CA SER A 16 17.40 -40.64 -46.10
C SER A 16 17.51 -39.16 -46.50
N GLY A 17 18.47 -38.37 -46.03
CA GLY A 17 19.64 -38.54 -45.16
C GLY A 17 20.52 -37.28 -45.28
N ALA A 18 21.31 -36.94 -44.24
CA ALA A 18 22.38 -35.92 -44.21
C ALA A 18 21.93 -34.45 -44.43
N THR A 19 22.39 -33.40 -43.75
CA THR A 19 23.48 -33.12 -42.78
C THR A 19 23.13 -31.81 -42.07
N ALA A 20 23.66 -31.63 -40.86
CA ALA A 20 23.60 -30.38 -40.09
C ALA A 20 24.48 -29.28 -40.69
N GLU A 21 24.33 -28.06 -40.12
CA GLU A 21 25.15 -26.84 -40.25
C GLU A 21 24.50 -25.73 -41.10
N ASP A 22 23.72 -24.86 -40.44
CA ASP A 22 24.11 -23.45 -40.32
C ASP A 22 23.33 -22.75 -39.20
N ALA A 23 24.10 -22.23 -38.24
CA ALA A 23 23.68 -21.54 -37.02
C ALA A 23 23.31 -20.08 -37.34
N GLU A 24 22.21 -19.57 -36.79
CA GLU A 24 22.20 -18.68 -35.61
C GLU A 24 22.86 -17.30 -35.86
N GLN A 25 22.02 -16.27 -36.06
CA GLN A 25 22.33 -14.87 -35.70
C GLN A 25 21.05 -14.02 -35.76
N VAL A 26 20.33 -13.90 -34.64
CA VAL A 26 19.48 -12.73 -34.37
C VAL A 26 19.81 -12.25 -32.96
N SER A 27 20.38 -11.06 -32.93
CA SER A 27 21.02 -10.39 -31.80
C SER A 27 20.10 -10.22 -30.59
N ARG A 28 20.50 -10.81 -29.46
CA ARG A 28 20.20 -10.32 -28.12
C ARG A 28 20.95 -9.00 -27.91
N LYS A 29 20.23 -7.91 -27.64
CA LYS A 29 20.84 -6.72 -27.02
C LYS A 29 20.89 -6.97 -25.52
N GLU A 30 22.09 -7.31 -25.05
CA GLU A 30 22.49 -7.17 -23.65
C GLU A 30 22.60 -5.68 -23.30
N CYS A 31 22.03 -5.28 -22.17
CA CYS A 31 22.41 -4.06 -21.48
C CYS A 31 23.03 -4.47 -20.14
N GLN A 32 24.36 -4.44 -20.07
CA GLN A 32 25.12 -4.44 -18.82
C GLN A 32 26.33 -3.50 -18.95
N ALA A 33 26.44 -2.60 -17.98
CA ALA A 33 27.64 -2.10 -17.29
C ALA A 33 27.29 -0.69 -16.76
N ALA A 34 27.10 -0.50 -15.45
CA ALA A 34 28.16 -0.37 -14.44
C ALA A 34 29.18 0.71 -14.81
N GLY A 35 28.96 1.91 -14.27
CA GLY A 35 29.92 3.01 -14.26
C GLY A 35 30.15 3.47 -12.82
N ASP A 36 31.31 3.12 -12.29
CA ASP A 36 31.94 3.73 -11.12
C ASP A 36 32.66 5.02 -11.56
N GLY A 37 32.58 6.08 -10.76
CA GLY A 37 33.17 7.39 -11.08
C GLY A 37 32.46 8.55 -10.38
N GLY A 38 33.04 9.04 -9.28
CA GLY A 38 32.46 10.05 -8.40
C GLY A 38 32.57 11.51 -8.87
N GLY A 39 31.97 12.39 -8.06
CA GLY A 39 32.25 13.83 -8.04
C GLY A 39 31.11 14.72 -8.51
N GLY A 40 30.30 15.18 -7.56
CA GLY A 40 29.57 16.46 -7.56
C GLY A 40 28.78 16.85 -8.81
N GLU A 41 27.48 16.53 -8.83
CA GLU A 41 26.45 17.40 -9.43
C GLU A 41 25.05 16.97 -8.93
N ASP A 42 24.32 17.98 -8.43
CA ASP A 42 23.21 17.91 -7.51
C ASP A 42 21.85 17.55 -8.15
N ASN A 43 21.10 16.62 -7.52
CA ASN A 43 19.64 16.45 -7.69
C ASN A 43 19.11 16.63 -9.12
N VAL A 44 19.77 16.06 -10.12
CA VAL A 44 19.18 15.97 -11.47
C VAL A 44 18.32 14.70 -11.49
N GLY A 45 17.03 14.88 -11.74
CA GLY A 45 16.12 13.76 -11.99
C GLY A 45 16.46 13.06 -13.32
N ASP A 46 15.97 11.85 -13.51
CA ASP A 46 16.30 11.07 -14.71
C ASP A 46 15.60 11.66 -15.93
N SER A 47 16.38 12.03 -16.95
CA SER A 47 15.87 12.66 -18.18
C SER A 47 14.98 11.73 -19.03
N GLU A 48 15.03 10.42 -18.76
CA GLU A 48 14.22 9.41 -19.45
C GLU A 48 12.76 9.38 -18.97
N ILE A 49 12.46 10.00 -17.82
CA ILE A 49 11.10 10.07 -17.27
C ILE A 49 10.32 11.19 -17.96
N ILE A 50 9.31 10.81 -18.75
CA ILE A 50 8.42 11.76 -19.44
C ILE A 50 7.48 12.40 -18.41
N LYS A 51 7.56 13.72 -18.27
CA LYS A 51 6.68 14.52 -17.40
C LYS A 51 6.01 15.67 -18.17
N SER A 52 4.98 16.25 -17.57
CA SER A 52 4.40 17.48 -18.10
C SER A 52 5.43 18.62 -18.09
N PRO A 53 5.51 19.46 -19.14
CA PRO A 53 6.40 20.63 -19.16
C PRO A 53 6.13 21.61 -18.00
N SER A 54 4.91 21.62 -17.47
CA SER A 54 4.51 22.48 -16.35
C SER A 54 4.81 21.88 -14.98
N ASP A 55 5.35 20.66 -14.90
CA ASP A 55 5.62 19.96 -13.64
C ASP A 55 7.01 20.31 -13.09
N PRO A 56 7.11 21.07 -11.98
CA PRO A 56 8.38 21.47 -11.40
C PRO A 56 9.07 20.33 -10.65
N LYS A 57 8.39 19.20 -10.39
CA LYS A 57 8.94 18.10 -9.59
C LYS A 57 10.05 17.39 -10.35
N GLN A 58 10.96 16.81 -9.59
CA GLN A 58 12.03 15.96 -10.10
C GLN A 58 11.70 14.51 -9.83
N TYR A 59 12.01 13.65 -10.80
CA TYR A 59 11.69 12.23 -10.75
C TYR A 59 12.96 11.43 -10.92
N ARG A 60 13.11 10.33 -10.18
CA ARG A 60 14.17 9.36 -10.37
C ARG A 60 13.59 7.96 -10.25
N TYR A 61 13.96 7.08 -11.16
CA TYR A 61 13.53 5.69 -11.15
C TYR A 61 14.73 4.80 -10.84
N ILE A 62 14.62 4.00 -9.78
CA ILE A 62 15.66 3.06 -9.40
C ILE A 62 15.09 1.65 -9.30
N VAL A 63 15.97 0.67 -9.54
CA VAL A 63 15.70 -0.74 -9.26
C VAL A 63 16.74 -1.18 -8.24
N LEU A 64 16.27 -1.59 -7.06
CA LEU A 64 17.15 -2.09 -6.01
C LEU A 64 17.63 -3.50 -6.34
N ASP A 65 18.71 -3.95 -5.68
CA ASP A 65 19.30 -5.28 -5.89
C ASP A 65 18.33 -6.43 -5.63
N ASN A 66 17.35 -6.21 -4.75
CA ASN A 66 16.29 -7.19 -4.46
C ASN A 66 15.15 -7.19 -5.50
N GLY A 67 15.24 -6.38 -6.57
CA GLY A 67 14.26 -6.25 -7.63
C GLY A 67 13.12 -5.28 -7.35
N LEU A 68 13.10 -4.61 -6.19
CA LEU A 68 12.13 -3.57 -5.87
C LEU A 68 12.33 -2.38 -6.83
N ARG A 69 11.23 -1.97 -7.47
CA ARG A 69 11.22 -0.81 -8.37
C ARG A 69 10.71 0.39 -7.60
N ALA A 70 11.49 1.47 -7.55
CA ALA A 70 11.12 2.66 -6.82
C ALA A 70 11.09 3.91 -7.71
N LEU A 71 10.03 4.70 -7.60
CA LEU A 71 9.93 6.04 -8.18
C LEU A 71 10.08 7.08 -7.07
N LEU A 72 11.17 7.84 -7.11
CA LEU A 72 11.47 8.91 -6.18
C LEU A 72 11.00 10.22 -6.77
N ILE A 73 10.18 10.95 -6.03
CA ILE A 73 9.63 12.23 -6.46
C ILE A 73 10.12 13.28 -5.47
N SER A 74 10.81 14.30 -5.97
CA SER A 74 11.25 15.42 -5.17
C SER A 74 10.50 16.69 -5.57
N ASP A 75 9.84 17.30 -4.59
CA ASP A 75 9.09 18.54 -4.76
C ASP A 75 9.75 19.71 -4.02
N TYR A 76 10.43 20.56 -4.79
CA TYR A 76 11.06 21.80 -4.32
C TYR A 76 10.18 23.04 -4.49
N SER A 77 8.96 22.92 -5.02
CA SER A 77 8.24 24.04 -5.63
C SER A 77 7.72 25.11 -4.65
N ASN A 78 8.24 25.20 -3.43
CA ASN A 78 7.90 26.22 -2.43
C ASN A 78 8.97 26.35 -1.33
N GLN A 79 10.27 26.19 -1.61
CA GLN A 79 11.28 26.61 -0.64
C GLN A 79 11.26 28.15 -0.59
N VAL A 80 10.51 28.73 0.35
CA VAL A 80 10.83 30.07 0.81
C VAL A 80 12.17 29.91 1.53
N PRO A 81 13.26 30.58 1.12
CA PRO A 81 14.46 30.60 1.92
C PRO A 81 14.07 31.26 3.25
N SER A 82 13.97 30.46 4.32
CA SER A 82 14.13 31.01 5.65
C SER A 82 15.58 31.42 5.71
N GLU A 83 15.88 32.71 5.59
CA GLU A 83 17.23 33.21 5.87
C GLU A 83 17.56 32.86 7.33
N GLY A 84 18.59 32.05 7.51
CA GLY A 84 19.22 31.77 8.81
C GLY A 84 18.66 30.56 9.55
N ASP A 85 19.16 29.37 9.22
CA ASP A 85 19.48 28.36 10.23
C ASP A 85 20.50 27.37 9.63
N ASP A 86 21.74 27.84 9.50
CA ASP A 86 22.91 26.97 9.49
C ASP A 86 23.29 26.74 10.95
N SER A 87 22.70 25.73 11.57
CA SER A 87 23.33 25.00 12.67
C SER A 87 23.17 23.51 12.39
N GLU A 88 24.31 22.87 12.17
CA GLU A 88 24.48 21.47 12.50
C GLU A 88 24.18 21.34 14.00
N GLU A 89 23.04 20.77 14.37
CA GLU A 89 22.78 20.37 15.74
C GLU A 89 22.93 18.85 15.82
N ASP A 90 23.99 18.48 16.54
CA ASP A 90 24.36 17.14 16.95
C ASP A 90 23.20 16.42 17.66
N ASP A 91 23.10 15.12 17.39
CA ASP A 91 22.29 14.17 18.15
C ASP A 91 22.80 14.13 19.62
N GLU A 92 22.09 14.79 20.54
CA GLU A 92 22.17 14.46 21.97
C GLU A 92 20.84 13.84 22.41
N GLU A 93 20.92 12.58 22.82
CA GLU A 93 19.86 11.82 23.48
C GLU A 93 19.57 12.46 24.84
N GLU A 94 18.39 13.07 25.01
CA GLU A 94 17.88 13.39 26.34
C GLU A 94 16.93 12.28 26.80
N GLU A 95 17.39 11.55 27.83
CA GLU A 95 16.58 10.69 28.67
C GLU A 95 15.66 11.58 29.53
N GLU A 96 14.35 11.45 29.36
CA GLU A 96 13.37 12.03 30.28
C GLU A 96 12.94 10.95 31.28
N GLU A 97 13.40 11.11 32.52
CA GLU A 97 13.00 10.33 33.69
C GLU A 97 11.55 10.64 34.10
N ASP A 98 10.90 9.62 34.64
CA ASP A 98 9.56 9.62 35.22
C ASP A 98 9.39 10.69 36.31
N ASP A 99 8.25 11.39 36.30
CA ASP A 99 7.69 11.94 37.54
C ASP A 99 6.16 11.73 37.56
N GLU A 100 5.74 10.85 38.48
CA GLU A 100 4.37 10.65 38.90
C GLU A 100 3.88 11.86 39.73
N SER A 101 2.75 12.45 39.34
CA SER A 101 1.86 13.06 40.32
C SER A 101 0.41 12.90 39.87
N GLY A 102 -0.33 12.11 40.63
CA GLY A 102 -1.76 11.94 40.45
C GLY A 102 -2.54 13.18 40.86
N ASP A 103 -3.65 13.40 40.17
CA ASP A 103 -4.81 14.08 40.75
C ASP A 103 -6.07 13.41 40.19
N GLU A 104 -6.84 12.86 41.11
CA GLU A 104 -8.21 12.40 40.93
C GLU A 104 -9.12 13.65 40.81
N MET A 105 -10.01 13.71 39.83
CA MET A 105 -11.29 14.39 40.03
C MET A 105 -12.34 13.95 39.01
N GLU A 106 -13.56 13.96 39.52
CA GLU A 106 -14.73 13.16 39.14
C GLU A 106 -15.52 13.75 37.95
N GLU A 107 -16.41 12.89 37.47
CA GLU A 107 -17.40 13.09 36.42
C GLU A 107 -18.29 14.33 36.63
N GLU A 108 -18.74 14.94 35.54
CA GLU A 108 -20.12 15.45 35.44
C GLU A 108 -20.56 15.45 33.97
N PHE A 109 -21.57 14.62 33.69
CA PHE A 109 -22.38 14.63 32.48
C PHE A 109 -23.48 15.67 32.66
N GLU A 110 -23.64 16.58 31.70
CA GLU A 110 -24.91 17.30 31.51
C GLU A 110 -25.41 17.08 30.07
N GLU A 111 -26.57 16.44 29.99
CA GLU A 111 -27.48 16.44 28.85
C GLU A 111 -28.27 17.76 28.89
N ASP A 112 -28.52 18.39 27.73
CA ASP A 112 -29.68 19.26 27.58
C ASP A 112 -30.20 19.21 26.13
N ASP A 113 -31.51 18.94 26.05
CA ASP A 113 -32.37 18.78 24.89
C ASP A 113 -32.92 20.13 24.35
N ASP A 114 -33.25 20.10 23.06
CA ASP A 114 -34.39 20.73 22.36
C ASP A 114 -34.56 22.26 22.08
N GLU A 115 -34.79 22.48 20.77
CA GLU A 115 -35.77 23.35 20.06
C GLU A 115 -35.62 24.88 19.85
N GLU A 116 -35.56 25.21 18.55
CA GLU A 116 -36.29 26.24 17.74
C GLU A 116 -36.47 27.69 18.26
N GLY A 117 -35.97 28.65 17.46
CA GLY A 117 -36.41 30.05 17.51
C GLY A 117 -35.58 30.99 16.62
N GLY A 118 -36.17 31.47 15.51
CA GLY A 118 -35.55 32.47 14.63
C GLY A 118 -35.72 33.92 15.11
N SER A 119 -34.77 34.80 14.78
CA SER A 119 -34.96 36.14 14.18
C SER A 119 -33.61 36.87 14.09
N ASP A 120 -33.36 37.47 12.93
CA ASP A 120 -32.64 38.73 12.67
C ASP A 120 -31.24 38.92 13.29
N GLY A 121 -30.21 38.48 12.54
CA GLY A 121 -28.82 38.89 12.73
C GLY A 121 -28.50 40.17 11.95
N GLU A 122 -28.29 41.26 12.68
CA GLU A 122 -27.70 42.51 12.19
C GLU A 122 -26.24 42.30 11.74
N GLU A 123 -25.85 43.02 10.70
CA GLU A 123 -24.52 43.02 10.10
C GLU A 123 -23.47 43.54 11.10
N ASP A 124 -22.56 42.68 11.54
CA ASP A 124 -21.29 43.13 12.12
C ASP A 124 -20.12 42.61 11.29
N CYS A 125 -19.40 43.56 10.70
CA CYS A 125 -18.34 43.35 9.73
C CYS A 125 -17.01 43.18 10.48
N ASP A 126 -16.78 42.01 11.07
CA ASP A 126 -15.47 41.72 11.67
C ASP A 126 -14.46 41.34 10.58
N GLU A 127 -13.46 42.20 10.37
CA GLU A 127 -12.28 41.94 9.53
C GLU A 127 -11.44 40.82 10.16
N GLY A 128 -11.91 39.59 9.99
CA GLY A 128 -11.16 38.38 10.31
C GLY A 128 -9.88 38.35 9.48
N LYS A 129 -8.75 38.69 10.11
CA LYS A 129 -7.41 38.27 9.67
C LYS A 129 -7.48 36.77 9.43
N LYS A 130 -7.61 36.35 8.15
CA LYS A 130 -7.41 34.96 7.73
C LYS A 130 -6.01 34.56 8.16
N LYS A 131 -5.91 33.94 9.35
CA LYS A 131 -4.71 33.25 9.81
C LYS A 131 -4.46 32.17 8.77
N LYS A 132 -3.56 32.46 7.83
CA LYS A 132 -3.12 31.53 6.80
C LYS A 132 -2.52 30.37 7.56
N ARG A 133 -3.30 29.29 7.79
CA ARG A 133 -2.75 28.03 8.28
C ARG A 133 -1.63 27.68 7.31
N SER A 134 -0.38 27.76 7.75
CA SER A 134 0.70 27.13 7.01
C SER A 134 0.35 25.65 7.01
N SER A 135 -0.19 25.16 5.91
CA SER A 135 -0.22 23.72 5.68
C SER A 135 1.23 23.30 5.64
N GLU A 136 1.71 22.71 6.73
CA GLU A 136 3.06 22.15 6.76
C GLU A 136 3.18 21.13 5.62
N LYS A 137 4.34 21.12 4.97
CA LYS A 137 4.55 20.25 3.82
C LYS A 137 4.60 18.80 4.29
N GLN A 138 3.70 18.00 3.74
CA GLN A 138 3.69 16.57 3.94
C GLN A 138 4.60 15.87 2.93
N SER A 139 5.16 14.75 3.34
CA SER A 139 5.81 13.76 2.48
C SER A 139 4.98 12.49 2.53
N ALA A 140 4.99 11.72 1.46
CA ALA A 140 4.12 10.56 1.31
C ALA A 140 4.87 9.38 0.69
N ALA A 141 4.47 8.17 1.02
CA ALA A 141 4.94 6.97 0.35
C ALA A 141 3.76 6.05 0.03
N ALA A 142 3.88 5.30 -1.05
CA ALA A 142 2.93 4.29 -1.47
C ALA A 142 3.65 3.06 -2.02
N LEU A 143 3.23 1.87 -1.57
CA LEU A 143 3.72 0.57 -2.05
C LEU A 143 2.57 -0.16 -2.72
N CYS A 144 2.77 -0.54 -3.97
CA CYS A 144 1.88 -1.43 -4.71
C CYS A 144 2.48 -2.83 -4.73
N VAL A 145 1.76 -3.79 -4.17
CA VAL A 145 2.03 -5.22 -4.29
C VAL A 145 1.26 -5.74 -5.48
N GLY A 146 1.93 -6.40 -6.44
CA GLY A 146 1.32 -7.03 -7.62
C GLY A 146 0.53 -8.31 -7.31
N VAL A 147 -0.25 -8.30 -6.23
CA VAL A 147 -1.17 -9.36 -5.82
C VAL A 147 -2.44 -8.72 -5.29
N GLY A 148 -3.58 -9.30 -5.60
CA GLY A 148 -4.88 -8.88 -5.05
C GLY A 148 -5.82 -10.07 -4.90
N SER A 149 -7.11 -9.80 -4.78
CA SER A 149 -8.14 -10.81 -4.51
C SER A 149 -8.26 -11.92 -5.57
N PHE A 150 -7.81 -11.69 -6.81
CA PHE A 150 -7.78 -12.75 -7.83
C PHE A 150 -6.85 -13.90 -7.48
N SER A 151 -5.83 -13.63 -6.65
CA SER A 151 -4.90 -14.64 -6.15
C SER A 151 -5.42 -15.38 -4.92
N ASP A 152 -6.59 -15.01 -4.39
CA ASP A 152 -7.17 -15.66 -3.22
C ASP A 152 -7.34 -17.16 -3.44
N PRO A 153 -7.01 -17.99 -2.45
CA PRO A 153 -7.37 -19.40 -2.51
C PRO A 153 -8.88 -19.59 -2.60
N ASN A 154 -9.33 -20.56 -3.40
CA ASN A 154 -10.77 -20.83 -3.57
C ASN A 154 -11.46 -21.24 -2.26
N ASP A 155 -10.69 -21.76 -1.29
CA ASP A 155 -11.15 -22.15 0.04
C ASP A 155 -11.11 -21.00 1.07
N LEU A 156 -10.53 -19.84 0.72
CA LEU A 156 -10.43 -18.64 1.55
C LEU A 156 -10.60 -17.36 0.70
N PRO A 157 -11.80 -17.08 0.15
CA PRO A 157 -12.06 -15.81 -0.53
C PRO A 157 -11.90 -14.62 0.44
N GLY A 158 -11.26 -13.53 -0.02
CA GLY A 158 -10.94 -12.36 0.79
C GLY A 158 -9.62 -12.45 1.57
N LEU A 159 -8.77 -13.45 1.30
CA LEU A 159 -7.51 -13.63 2.02
C LEU A 159 -6.50 -12.51 1.74
N ALA A 160 -6.44 -11.98 0.53
CA ALA A 160 -5.58 -10.84 0.18
C ALA A 160 -5.99 -9.58 0.96
N HIS A 161 -7.29 -9.29 0.99
CA HIS A 161 -7.85 -8.18 1.76
C HIS A 161 -7.61 -8.37 3.26
N PHE A 162 -7.82 -9.59 3.78
CA PHE A 162 -7.51 -9.87 5.18
C PHE A 162 -6.00 -9.74 5.51
N LEU A 163 -5.11 -10.07 4.57
CA LEU A 163 -3.68 -9.86 4.76
C LEU A 163 -3.33 -8.37 4.85
N GLU A 164 -4.01 -7.51 4.10
CA GLU A 164 -3.87 -6.07 4.17
C GLU A 164 -4.07 -5.56 5.61
N HIS A 165 -5.15 -5.95 6.27
CA HIS A 165 -5.39 -5.60 7.68
C HIS A 165 -4.28 -6.14 8.60
N MET A 166 -3.93 -7.42 8.41
CA MET A 166 -3.02 -8.12 9.32
C MET A 166 -1.57 -7.65 9.25
N VAL A 167 -1.13 -7.00 8.16
CA VAL A 167 0.24 -6.46 8.09
C VAL A 167 0.42 -5.19 8.91
N PHE A 168 -0.66 -4.46 9.23
CA PHE A 168 -0.61 -3.28 10.11
C PHE A 168 -0.49 -3.63 11.60
N MET A 169 -0.78 -4.88 11.97
CA MET A 169 -0.80 -5.37 13.36
C MET A 169 0.60 -5.64 13.94
N GLY A 170 1.50 -4.66 13.81
CA GLY A 170 2.86 -4.69 14.33
C GLY A 170 3.86 -5.51 13.51
N SER A 171 5.13 -5.24 13.77
CA SER A 171 6.30 -5.88 13.16
C SER A 171 7.34 -6.27 14.21
N GLU A 172 8.34 -7.05 13.83
CA GLU A 172 9.39 -7.48 14.75
C GLU A 172 10.16 -6.30 15.38
N LYS A 173 10.43 -5.24 14.61
CA LYS A 173 11.10 -4.03 15.10
C LYS A 173 10.16 -3.08 15.85
N TYR A 174 8.88 -3.06 15.47
CA TYR A 174 7.84 -2.22 16.07
C TYR A 174 6.63 -3.09 16.46
N PRO A 175 6.64 -3.73 17.65
CA PRO A 175 5.66 -4.76 17.99
C PRO A 175 4.30 -4.23 18.43
N SER A 176 4.19 -2.93 18.71
CA SER A 176 2.92 -2.31 19.11
C SER A 176 1.92 -2.31 17.95
N GLU A 177 0.72 -2.87 18.18
CA GLU A 177 -0.34 -3.02 17.15
C GLU A 177 -0.71 -1.68 16.49
N ASN A 178 -0.89 -0.63 17.29
CA ASN A 178 -1.28 0.70 16.80
C ASN A 178 -0.10 1.69 16.77
N GLY A 179 1.14 1.19 16.85
CA GLY A 179 2.33 2.03 16.99
C GLY A 179 2.60 2.92 15.77
N PHE A 180 2.19 2.51 14.58
CA PHE A 180 2.33 3.30 13.35
C PHE A 180 1.23 4.35 13.20
N ASP A 181 -0.04 3.96 13.39
CA ASP A 181 -1.18 4.89 13.37
C ASP A 181 -1.03 6.00 14.43
N ALA A 182 -0.66 5.65 15.66
CA ALA A 182 -0.39 6.62 16.72
C ALA A 182 0.77 7.57 16.35
N PHE A 183 1.81 7.05 15.68
CA PHE A 183 2.94 7.85 15.21
C PHE A 183 2.51 8.85 14.13
N LEU A 184 1.71 8.43 13.15
CA LEU A 184 1.23 9.31 12.09
C LEU A 184 0.31 10.39 12.64
N LYS A 185 -0.65 10.04 13.51
CA LYS A 185 -1.55 11.01 14.15
C LYS A 185 -0.79 12.06 14.95
N LYS A 186 0.26 11.66 15.69
CA LYS A 186 1.13 12.59 16.43
C LYS A 186 1.87 13.58 15.51
N HIS A 187 2.19 13.17 14.28
CA HIS A 187 2.96 13.94 13.31
C HIS A 187 2.13 14.45 12.13
N GLY A 188 0.82 14.67 12.34
CA GLY A 188 -0.07 15.28 11.35
C GLY A 188 -0.15 14.50 10.02
N GLY A 189 -0.07 13.17 10.10
CA GLY A 189 -0.15 12.26 8.98
C GLY A 189 -1.37 11.34 9.02
N SER A 190 -1.55 10.58 7.96
CA SER A 190 -2.57 9.54 7.85
C SER A 190 -2.09 8.39 6.97
N ASP A 191 -2.67 7.21 7.15
CA ASP A 191 -2.43 6.06 6.28
C ASP A 191 -3.74 5.47 5.76
N ASN A 192 -3.62 4.72 4.68
CA ASN A 192 -4.70 3.92 4.14
C ASN A 192 -4.13 2.77 3.30
N ALA A 193 -4.95 1.75 3.10
CA ALA A 193 -4.65 0.68 2.16
C ALA A 193 -5.91 0.28 1.37
N SER A 194 -5.69 -0.45 0.28
CA SER A 194 -6.78 -1.00 -0.52
C SER A 194 -6.33 -2.23 -1.29
N THR A 195 -7.19 -3.25 -1.30
CA THR A 195 -7.00 -4.47 -2.09
C THR A 195 -7.98 -4.50 -3.26
N ASP A 196 -7.43 -4.42 -4.47
CA ASP A 196 -8.17 -4.59 -5.72
C ASP A 196 -7.99 -6.05 -6.22
N CYS A 197 -8.47 -6.33 -7.43
CA CYS A 197 -8.41 -7.63 -8.10
C CYS A 197 -6.98 -8.16 -8.23
N GLU A 198 -6.05 -7.32 -8.68
CA GLU A 198 -4.68 -7.73 -9.04
C GLU A 198 -3.57 -7.03 -8.26
N ARG A 199 -3.94 -6.09 -7.39
CA ARG A 199 -2.98 -5.29 -6.61
C ARG A 199 -3.51 -4.94 -5.22
N THR A 200 -2.59 -4.84 -4.27
CA THR A 200 -2.84 -4.26 -2.95
C THR A 200 -1.93 -3.06 -2.79
N ILE A 201 -2.51 -1.90 -2.48
CA ILE A 201 -1.80 -0.63 -2.37
C ILE A 201 -1.84 -0.20 -0.91
N PHE A 202 -0.67 0.10 -0.35
CA PHE A 202 -0.49 0.72 0.96
C PHE A 202 0.03 2.12 0.75
N GLN A 203 -0.45 3.11 1.50
CA GLN A 203 0.03 4.47 1.41
C GLN A 203 -0.04 5.18 2.75
N PHE A 204 0.86 6.14 2.95
CA PHE A 204 0.79 7.07 4.07
C PHE A 204 1.31 8.45 3.67
N ASP A 205 0.88 9.46 4.40
CA ASP A 205 1.41 10.81 4.40
C ASP A 205 1.77 11.23 5.83
N VAL A 206 2.79 12.07 5.98
CA VAL A 206 3.25 12.57 7.28
C VAL A 206 4.00 13.89 7.09
N GLN A 207 4.13 14.69 8.15
CA GLN A 207 5.04 15.84 8.16
C GLN A 207 6.46 15.44 7.70
N ARG A 208 7.07 16.29 6.88
CA ARG A 208 8.40 16.05 6.27
C ARG A 208 9.47 15.65 7.29
N LYS A 209 9.48 16.28 8.48
CA LYS A 209 10.48 16.02 9.53
C LYS A 209 10.48 14.56 10.00
N SER A 210 9.30 13.95 10.05
CA SER A 210 9.09 12.60 10.57
C SER A 210 9.04 11.53 9.47
N PHE A 211 9.25 11.90 8.20
CA PHE A 211 9.11 10.98 7.07
C PHE A 211 10.10 9.82 7.11
N LYS A 212 11.36 10.05 7.49
CA LYS A 212 12.39 9.00 7.55
C LYS A 212 11.99 7.90 8.54
N GLU A 213 11.54 8.29 9.72
CA GLU A 213 11.09 7.35 10.76
C GLU A 213 9.77 6.67 10.37
N ALA A 214 8.81 7.42 9.80
CA ALA A 214 7.57 6.84 9.29
C ALA A 214 7.85 5.75 8.24
N LEU A 215 8.76 6.03 7.30
CA LEU A 215 9.13 5.10 6.25
C LEU A 215 9.80 3.84 6.80
N ASP A 216 10.66 3.99 7.81
CA ASP A 216 11.29 2.84 8.48
C ASP A 216 10.25 1.96 9.19
N ARG A 217 9.35 2.56 10.00
CA ARG A 217 8.24 1.83 10.65
C ARG A 217 7.37 1.10 9.63
N TRP A 218 6.96 1.80 8.57
CA TRP A 218 6.10 1.27 7.52
C TRP A 218 6.77 0.16 6.70
N ALA A 219 8.07 0.27 6.42
CA ALA A 219 8.80 -0.77 5.70
C ALA A 219 8.78 -2.12 6.43
N GLN A 220 8.73 -2.12 7.77
CA GLN A 220 8.73 -3.35 8.57
C GLN A 220 7.47 -4.20 8.38
N PHE A 221 6.35 -3.61 7.95
CA PHE A 221 5.13 -4.36 7.59
C PHE A 221 5.36 -5.33 6.43
N PHE A 222 6.34 -5.05 5.57
CA PHE A 222 6.67 -5.86 4.40
C PHE A 222 7.90 -6.75 4.61
N ILE A 223 8.73 -6.44 5.61
CA ILE A 223 9.95 -7.21 5.93
C ILE A 223 9.63 -8.34 6.90
N CYS A 224 9.10 -8.01 8.08
CA CYS A 224 8.83 -8.96 9.17
C CYS A 224 7.55 -8.58 9.96
N PRO A 225 6.34 -8.69 9.36
CA PRO A 225 5.09 -8.48 10.09
C PRO A 225 4.86 -9.61 11.10
N LEU A 226 4.37 -9.24 12.29
CA LEU A 226 4.06 -10.22 13.34
C LEU A 226 2.84 -11.08 12.96
N MET A 227 1.81 -10.44 12.39
CA MET A 227 0.48 -11.03 12.20
C MET A 227 0.01 -11.69 13.50
N ILE A 228 -0.22 -10.87 14.54
CA ILE A 228 -0.51 -11.35 15.89
C ILE A 228 -1.74 -12.25 15.87
N ARG A 229 -1.60 -13.47 16.41
CA ARG A 229 -2.65 -14.49 16.35
C ARG A 229 -3.92 -14.08 17.08
N ASP A 230 -3.76 -13.33 18.17
CA ASP A 230 -4.87 -12.88 19.00
C ASP A 230 -5.65 -11.72 18.35
N ALA A 231 -5.05 -11.02 17.39
CA ALA A 231 -5.71 -9.99 16.60
C ALA A 231 -6.57 -10.55 15.46
N ILE A 232 -6.31 -11.78 14.98
CA ILE A 232 -7.00 -12.41 13.83
C ILE A 232 -8.52 -12.35 13.98
N ASP A 233 -9.04 -12.77 15.13
CA ASP A 233 -10.49 -12.83 15.31
C ASP A 233 -11.12 -11.44 15.30
N ARG A 234 -10.43 -10.41 15.80
CA ARG A 234 -10.90 -9.01 15.76
C ARG A 234 -10.87 -8.44 14.35
N GLU A 235 -9.76 -8.64 13.64
CA GLU A 235 -9.58 -8.14 12.28
C GLU A 235 -10.54 -8.81 11.29
N VAL A 236 -10.92 -10.08 11.49
CA VAL A 236 -11.97 -10.71 10.68
C VAL A 236 -13.34 -10.04 10.90
N GLU A 237 -13.67 -9.61 12.13
CA GLU A 237 -14.92 -8.87 12.37
C GLU A 237 -14.86 -7.45 11.77
N ALA A 238 -13.69 -6.83 11.71
CA ALA A 238 -13.50 -5.56 10.99
C ALA A 238 -13.80 -5.73 9.49
N VAL A 239 -13.21 -6.75 8.85
CA VAL A 239 -13.49 -7.08 7.43
C VAL A 239 -14.97 -7.42 7.20
N ASP A 240 -15.62 -8.15 8.13
CA ASP A 240 -17.07 -8.40 8.02
C ASP A 240 -17.87 -7.10 8.09
N SER A 241 -17.50 -6.20 9.00
CA SER A 241 -18.18 -4.91 9.18
C SER A 241 -18.08 -4.05 7.93
N GLU A 242 -16.90 -3.98 7.30
CA GLU A 242 -16.71 -3.30 6.02
C GLU A 242 -17.59 -3.90 4.92
N TYR A 243 -17.66 -5.24 4.85
CA TYR A 243 -18.56 -5.91 3.90
C TYR A 243 -20.03 -5.58 4.18
N GLN A 244 -20.48 -5.55 5.43
CA GLN A 244 -21.87 -5.17 5.77
C GLN A 244 -22.18 -3.73 5.36
N LEU A 245 -21.25 -2.80 5.56
CA LEU A 245 -21.38 -1.39 5.13
C LEU A 245 -21.43 -1.26 3.61
N ALA A 246 -20.68 -2.11 2.90
CA ALA A 246 -20.64 -2.09 1.44
C ALA A 246 -21.82 -2.79 0.77
N LYS A 247 -22.42 -3.78 1.42
CA LYS A 247 -23.53 -4.60 0.92
C LYS A 247 -24.76 -3.84 0.39
N PRO A 248 -25.22 -2.73 1.02
CA PRO A 248 -26.33 -1.94 0.47
C PRO A 248 -25.95 -1.06 -0.72
N SER A 249 -24.66 -0.88 -1.03
CA SER A 249 -24.23 -0.06 -2.17
C SER A 249 -24.54 -0.71 -3.52
N ASP A 250 -25.32 -0.03 -4.35
CA ASP A 250 -25.64 -0.50 -5.70
C ASP A 250 -24.40 -0.66 -6.59
N SER A 251 -23.36 0.16 -6.37
CA SER A 251 -22.10 0.04 -7.10
C SER A 251 -21.43 -1.31 -6.84
N HIS A 252 -21.29 -1.67 -5.55
CA HIS A 252 -20.69 -2.94 -5.15
C HIS A 252 -21.56 -4.14 -5.54
N ARG A 253 -22.88 -4.02 -5.42
CA ARG A 253 -23.83 -5.05 -5.86
C ARG A 253 -23.71 -5.31 -7.37
N LYS A 254 -23.56 -4.25 -8.17
CA LYS A 254 -23.37 -4.34 -9.62
C LYS A 254 -22.04 -5.01 -9.97
N GLU A 255 -20.97 -4.68 -9.26
CA GLU A 255 -19.65 -5.32 -9.43
C GLU A 255 -19.72 -6.82 -9.13
N MET A 256 -20.26 -7.22 -7.98
CA MET A 256 -20.45 -8.63 -7.63
C MET A 256 -21.35 -9.37 -8.62
N LEU A 257 -22.42 -8.72 -9.10
CA LEU A 257 -23.29 -9.28 -10.13
C LEU A 257 -22.53 -9.53 -11.44
N PHE A 258 -21.75 -8.55 -11.93
CA PHE A 258 -20.94 -8.75 -13.12
C PHE A 258 -19.88 -9.83 -12.94
N GLY A 259 -19.26 -9.91 -11.76
CA GLY A 259 -18.32 -10.98 -11.46
C GLY A 259 -18.96 -12.37 -11.49
N SER A 260 -20.21 -12.49 -11.02
CA SER A 260 -20.97 -13.75 -11.09
C SER A 260 -21.29 -14.23 -12.51
N LEU A 261 -21.28 -13.32 -13.50
CA LEU A 261 -21.49 -13.64 -14.92
C LEU A 261 -20.18 -14.08 -15.63
N ALA A 262 -19.05 -14.04 -14.93
CA ALA A 262 -17.78 -14.48 -15.49
C ALA A 262 -17.80 -15.97 -15.83
N LYS A 263 -16.94 -16.35 -16.78
CA LYS A 263 -16.79 -17.76 -17.18
C LYS A 263 -16.42 -18.62 -15.96
N PRO A 264 -16.98 -19.83 -15.80
CA PRO A 264 -16.56 -20.75 -14.75
C PRO A 264 -15.03 -20.95 -14.74
N GLY A 265 -14.42 -20.76 -13.57
CA GLY A 265 -12.97 -20.82 -13.36
C GLY A 265 -12.22 -19.51 -13.55
N HIS A 266 -12.89 -18.42 -13.98
CA HIS A 266 -12.29 -17.09 -14.03
C HIS A 266 -12.23 -16.47 -12.62
N PRO A 267 -11.12 -15.83 -12.21
CA PRO A 267 -10.95 -15.30 -10.84
C PRO A 267 -11.95 -14.20 -10.47
N MET A 268 -12.46 -13.45 -11.46
CA MET A 268 -13.54 -12.46 -11.25
C MET A 268 -14.83 -13.04 -10.62
N GLY A 269 -15.06 -14.35 -10.72
CA GLY A 269 -16.20 -14.98 -10.06
C GLY A 269 -16.01 -15.23 -8.56
N LYS A 270 -14.83 -14.91 -8.00
CA LYS A 270 -14.53 -15.06 -6.58
C LYS A 270 -15.15 -13.92 -5.77
N PHE A 271 -15.44 -14.22 -4.51
CA PHE A 271 -15.82 -13.19 -3.55
C PHE A 271 -14.55 -12.49 -3.02
N CYS A 272 -14.27 -11.29 -3.54
CA CYS A 272 -13.03 -10.55 -3.27
C CYS A 272 -12.98 -9.85 -1.91
N TRP A 273 -14.14 -9.61 -1.29
CA TRP A 273 -14.22 -8.86 -0.03
C TRP A 273 -13.68 -9.66 1.15
N GLY A 274 -14.10 -10.91 1.28
CA GLY A 274 -14.02 -11.63 2.55
C GLY A 274 -15.10 -11.19 3.53
N ASN A 275 -15.35 -12.03 4.53
CA ASN A 275 -16.29 -11.79 5.63
C ASN A 275 -16.09 -12.86 6.71
N ALA A 276 -16.81 -12.77 7.83
CA ALA A 276 -16.71 -13.76 8.91
C ALA A 276 -17.06 -15.18 8.46
N GLN A 277 -17.96 -15.34 7.48
CA GLN A 277 -18.30 -16.64 6.93
C GLN A 277 -17.10 -17.30 6.23
N THR A 278 -16.44 -16.58 5.32
CA THR A 278 -15.36 -17.08 4.47
C THR A 278 -14.00 -17.16 5.17
N LEU A 279 -13.77 -16.31 6.18
CA LEU A 279 -12.48 -16.22 6.88
C LEU A 279 -12.49 -16.87 8.27
N LYS A 280 -13.65 -17.16 8.88
CA LYS A 280 -13.75 -17.72 10.23
C LYS A 280 -14.66 -18.95 10.33
N GLN A 281 -15.90 -18.88 9.87
CA GLN A 281 -16.87 -19.97 10.05
C GLN A 281 -16.58 -21.18 9.15
N GLU A 282 -16.52 -21.00 7.83
CA GLU A 282 -16.25 -22.10 6.90
C GLU A 282 -14.86 -22.72 7.09
N PRO A 283 -13.78 -21.95 7.34
CA PRO A 283 -12.48 -22.53 7.61
C PRO A 283 -12.48 -23.36 8.89
N LYS A 284 -13.20 -22.94 9.93
CA LYS A 284 -13.34 -23.69 11.19
C LYS A 284 -14.04 -25.04 10.98
N GLU A 285 -15.12 -25.06 10.19
CA GLU A 285 -15.82 -26.30 9.82
C GLU A 285 -14.94 -27.25 9.00
N LYS A 286 -14.20 -26.69 8.03
CA LYS A 286 -13.29 -27.43 7.14
C LYS A 286 -11.94 -27.77 7.79
N LYS A 287 -11.72 -27.38 9.06
CA LYS A 287 -10.45 -27.53 9.80
C LYS A 287 -9.24 -26.90 9.10
N ILE A 288 -9.45 -25.80 8.39
CA ILE A 288 -8.42 -25.03 7.71
C ILE A 288 -7.78 -24.07 8.72
N ASN A 289 -6.45 -24.10 8.83
CA ASN A 289 -5.72 -23.14 9.64
C ASN A 289 -5.49 -21.86 8.84
N VAL A 290 -6.36 -20.86 9.05
CA VAL A 290 -6.35 -19.57 8.35
C VAL A 290 -5.02 -18.85 8.56
N TYR A 291 -4.49 -18.81 9.79
CA TYR A 291 -3.20 -18.17 10.09
C TYR A 291 -2.04 -18.74 9.26
N LYS A 292 -1.96 -20.07 9.17
CA LYS A 292 -0.92 -20.73 8.37
C LYS A 292 -1.05 -20.38 6.89
N ARG A 293 -2.28 -20.28 6.38
CA ARG A 293 -2.57 -19.91 4.98
C ARG A 293 -2.24 -18.45 4.70
N LEU A 294 -2.55 -17.56 5.64
CA LEU A 294 -2.20 -16.15 5.61
C LEU A 294 -0.67 -15.96 5.53
N ARG A 295 0.08 -16.60 6.44
CA ARG A 295 1.55 -16.57 6.44
C ARG A 295 2.14 -17.14 5.15
N ALA A 296 1.56 -18.22 4.62
CA ALA A 296 1.99 -18.80 3.35
C ALA A 296 1.69 -17.88 2.15
N PHE A 297 0.55 -17.19 2.17
CA PHE A 297 0.17 -16.23 1.14
C PHE A 297 1.13 -15.03 1.13
N TRP A 298 1.41 -14.45 2.30
CA TRP A 298 2.40 -13.39 2.47
C TRP A 298 3.78 -13.82 1.95
N LYS A 299 4.33 -14.96 2.43
CA LYS A 299 5.65 -15.47 1.99
C LYS A 299 5.73 -15.71 0.48
N LYS A 300 4.63 -16.08 -0.16
CA LYS A 300 4.58 -16.39 -1.59
C LYS A 300 4.50 -15.13 -2.45
N HIS A 301 3.71 -14.14 -2.03
CA HIS A 301 3.32 -13.02 -2.88
C HIS A 301 4.00 -11.69 -2.52
N TYR A 302 4.34 -11.47 -1.25
CA TYR A 302 5.00 -10.25 -0.77
C TYR A 302 6.52 -10.41 -0.90
N SER A 303 6.99 -10.55 -2.15
CA SER A 303 8.41 -10.60 -2.51
C SER A 303 8.80 -9.30 -3.22
N ALA A 304 10.00 -8.79 -2.96
CA ALA A 304 10.50 -7.52 -3.48
C ALA A 304 10.38 -7.36 -5.00
N HIS A 305 10.50 -8.44 -5.78
CA HIS A 305 10.33 -8.40 -7.24
C HIS A 305 8.90 -8.02 -7.69
N SER A 306 7.90 -8.37 -6.89
CA SER A 306 6.47 -8.10 -7.13
C SER A 306 6.02 -6.76 -6.54
N LEU A 307 6.94 -5.99 -5.96
CA LEU A 307 6.67 -4.73 -5.30
C LEU A 307 7.09 -3.55 -6.19
N PHE A 308 6.25 -2.52 -6.18
CA PHE A 308 6.57 -1.20 -6.70
C PHE A 308 6.38 -0.18 -5.59
N LEU A 309 7.44 0.55 -5.28
CA LEU A 309 7.43 1.63 -4.31
C LEU A 309 7.40 2.97 -5.04
N SER A 310 6.66 3.93 -4.54
CA SER A 310 6.76 5.32 -4.94
C SER A 310 6.73 6.19 -3.70
N TYR A 311 7.54 7.22 -3.63
CA TYR A 311 7.44 8.18 -2.54
C TYR A 311 7.75 9.60 -3.01
N ILE A 312 7.10 10.55 -2.34
CA ILE A 312 7.23 11.98 -2.57
C ILE A 312 7.91 12.58 -1.35
N LEU A 313 9.10 13.12 -1.57
CA LEU A 313 9.83 13.93 -0.61
C LEU A 313 9.68 15.40 -0.97
N SER A 314 9.47 16.25 0.04
CA SER A 314 9.67 17.70 -0.13
C SER A 314 11.13 18.14 0.18
N SER A 315 12.10 17.21 0.07
CA SER A 315 13.54 17.43 0.23
C SER A 315 14.33 16.96 -0.98
N LYS A 316 15.65 17.22 -0.99
CA LYS A 316 16.61 16.57 -1.90
C LYS A 316 16.32 15.07 -1.98
N ILE A 317 16.42 14.50 -3.19
CA ILE A 317 16.26 13.06 -3.42
C ILE A 317 17.23 12.38 -2.45
N LEU A 318 16.69 11.74 -1.42
CA LEU A 318 17.47 10.99 -0.45
C LEU A 318 18.31 9.97 -1.23
N LYS A 319 19.63 9.99 -1.02
CA LYS A 319 20.47 8.86 -1.39
C LYS A 319 20.02 7.71 -0.48
N ILE A 320 19.40 6.70 -1.07
CA ILE A 320 19.24 5.38 -0.44
C ILE A 320 20.60 4.69 -0.50
#